data_AF-A0AAF0JCS7-F1
#
_entry.id   AF-A0AAF0JCS7-F1
#
_cell.length_a   1.000
_cell.length_b   1.000
_cell.length_c   1.000
_cell.angle_alpha   90.00
_cell.angle_beta   90.00
_cell.angle_gamma   90.00
#
_symmetry.space_group_name_H-M   'P 1'
#
loop_
_entity.id
_entity.type
_entity.pdbx_description
1 polymer ?
#
loop_
_entity_poly.entity_id
_entity_poly.type
_entity_poly.pdbx_seq_one_letter_code
_entity_poly.pdbx_strand_id
1 'polypeptide(L)'
;MASKSISLANYIQSSPTLLKLIKPVANAYAHAAGYRQFGLRYDDLLEEENFQTQKALSRLEPPESYDRVFRFRRAVQCSIANKPLPKEEWIKPSEDVRYLTPLLEEIQRADDERHAWDTASVKKDH
;
A
#
# COMPACT_ATOMS: atom_id res chain seq x y z
N MET A 1 12.23 1.80 -4.85
CA MET A 1 11.75 1.41 -3.52
C MET A 1 12.43 0.09 -3.13
N ALA A 2 12.33 -0.34 -1.86
CA ALA A 2 13.06 -1.43 -1.21
C ALA A 2 13.66 -2.50 -2.15
N SER A 3 14.98 -2.46 -2.31
CA SER A 3 15.75 -3.59 -2.85
C SER A 3 15.37 -4.85 -2.08
N LYS A 4 15.14 -5.95 -2.80
CA LYS A 4 15.02 -7.36 -2.39
C LYS A 4 15.47 -7.63 -0.94
N SER A 5 14.69 -7.16 0.02
CA SER A 5 15.03 -7.14 1.43
C SER A 5 14.15 -8.15 2.09
N ILE A 6 14.72 -8.85 3.06
CA ILE A 6 14.00 -9.79 3.90
C ILE A 6 12.78 -9.04 4.47
N SER A 7 11.60 -9.35 3.94
CA SER A 7 10.36 -8.74 4.43
C SER A 7 10.04 -9.34 5.78
N LEU A 8 10.19 -8.54 6.82
CA LEU A 8 9.80 -8.92 8.17
C LEU A 8 8.31 -9.29 8.23
N ALA A 9 7.48 -8.65 7.41
CA ALA A 9 6.05 -8.96 7.32
C ALA A 9 5.83 -10.40 6.84
N ASN A 10 6.52 -10.84 5.78
CA ASN A 10 6.41 -12.21 5.27
C ASN A 10 6.91 -13.24 6.29
N TYR A 11 7.97 -12.91 7.02
CA TYR A 11 8.50 -13.75 8.10
C TYR A 11 7.54 -13.87 9.29
N ILE A 12 6.89 -12.77 9.68
CA ILE A 12 5.87 -12.79 10.75
C ILE A 12 4.63 -13.57 10.29
N GLN A 13 4.19 -13.38 9.04
CA GLN A 13 3.01 -14.06 8.50
C GLN A 13 3.21 -15.57 8.32
N SER A 14 4.43 -16.01 8.01
CA SER A 14 4.74 -17.45 7.88
C SER A 14 4.74 -18.20 9.21
N SER A 15 4.90 -17.49 10.34
CA SER A 15 4.88 -18.08 11.68
C SER A 15 3.54 -17.83 12.40
N PRO A 16 2.72 -18.87 12.65
CA PRO A 16 1.43 -18.69 13.32
C PRO A 16 1.52 -18.12 14.73
N THR A 17 2.61 -18.37 15.45
CA THR A 17 2.83 -17.87 16.81
C THR A 17 3.15 -16.38 16.80
N LEU A 18 4.09 -15.96 15.95
CA LEU A 18 4.44 -14.54 15.77
C LEU A 18 3.24 -13.74 15.26
N LEU A 19 2.50 -14.28 14.29
CA LEU A 19 1.31 -13.61 13.77
C LEU A 19 0.26 -13.38 14.87
N LYS A 20 -0.03 -14.39 15.70
CA LYS A 20 -0.98 -14.25 16.83
C LYS A 20 -0.53 -13.20 17.85
N LEU A 21 0.78 -13.08 18.09
CA LEU A 21 1.34 -12.11 19.02
C LEU A 21 1.30 -10.68 18.47
N ILE A 22 1.66 -10.49 17.21
CA ILE A 22 1.82 -9.15 16.61
C ILE A 22 0.51 -8.59 16.04
N LYS A 23 -0.41 -9.44 15.56
CA LYS A 23 -1.64 -9.00 14.90
C LYS A 23 -2.50 -8.05 15.76
N PRO A 24 -2.71 -8.26 17.07
CA PRO A 24 -3.45 -7.31 17.91
C PRO A 24 -2.78 -5.92 17.96
N VAL A 25 -1.45 -5.88 18.06
CA VAL A 25 -0.67 -4.63 18.05
C VAL A 25 -0.80 -3.92 16.70
N ALA A 26 -0.68 -4.67 15.60
CA ALA A 26 -0.84 -4.13 14.25
C ALA A 26 -2.26 -3.57 14.03
N ASN A 27 -3.29 -4.26 14.52
CA ASN A 27 -4.68 -3.79 14.43
C ASN A 27 -4.91 -2.53 15.28
N ALA A 28 -4.36 -2.48 16.50
CA ALA A 28 -4.43 -1.32 17.37
C ALA A 28 -3.72 -0.11 16.76
N TYR A 29 -2.54 -0.33 16.16
CA TYR A 29 -1.82 0.71 15.40
C TYR A 29 -2.64 1.24 14.23
N ALA A 30 -3.20 0.35 13.40
CA ALA A 30 -4.02 0.76 12.26
C ALA A 30 -5.27 1.54 12.69
N HIS A 31 -5.87 1.20 13.83
CA HIS A 31 -6.97 1.96 14.41
C HIS A 31 -6.50 3.33 14.92
N ALA A 32 -5.38 3.39 15.63
CA ALA A 32 -4.81 4.63 16.17
C ALA A 32 -4.35 5.61 15.08
N ALA A 33 -3.91 5.10 13.92
CA ALA A 33 -3.51 5.92 12.77
C ALA A 33 -4.65 6.76 12.18
N GLY A 34 -5.92 6.42 12.46
CA GLY A 34 -7.07 7.32 12.24
C GLY A 34 -7.50 7.52 10.78
N TYR A 35 -6.73 7.10 9.77
CA TYR A 35 -7.06 7.31 8.35
C TYR A 35 -8.46 6.77 7.95
N ARG A 36 -8.90 5.66 8.56
CA ARG A 36 -10.23 5.09 8.32
C ARG A 36 -11.37 6.02 8.75
N GLN A 37 -11.13 6.88 9.75
CA GLN A 37 -12.09 7.88 10.24
C GLN A 37 -12.30 9.03 9.23
N PHE A 38 -11.35 9.21 8.32
CA PHE A 38 -11.41 10.16 7.21
C PHE A 38 -11.88 9.50 5.90
N GLY A 39 -12.26 8.23 5.96
CA GLY A 39 -12.79 7.52 4.79
C GLY A 39 -11.72 7.05 3.81
N LEU A 40 -10.46 7.01 4.24
CA LEU A 40 -9.31 6.54 3.44
C LEU A 40 -9.03 5.05 3.69
N ARG A 41 -8.43 4.40 2.70
CA ARG A 41 -7.77 3.09 2.80
C ARG A 41 -6.26 3.28 3.01
N TYR A 42 -5.58 2.25 3.48
CA TYR A 42 -4.13 2.32 3.74
C TYR A 42 -3.31 2.71 2.50
N ASP A 43 -3.67 2.18 1.33
CA ASP A 43 -2.97 2.46 0.08
C ASP A 43 -3.18 3.90 -0.42
N ASP A 44 -4.19 4.62 0.07
CA ASP A 44 -4.37 6.05 -0.21
C ASP A 44 -3.30 6.90 0.51
N LEU A 45 -2.57 6.34 1.49
CA LEU A 45 -1.51 7.03 2.23
C LEU A 45 -0.12 6.90 1.58
N LEU A 46 -0.01 6.13 0.50
CA LEU A 46 1.25 5.95 -0.20
C LEU A 46 1.63 7.23 -0.96
N GLU A 47 2.92 7.57 -0.95
CA GLU A 47 3.46 8.73 -1.67
C GLU A 47 3.24 8.56 -3.19
N GLU A 48 2.52 9.52 -3.78
CA GLU A 48 2.17 9.48 -5.20
C GLU A 48 3.23 10.14 -6.09
N GLU A 49 4.10 10.99 -5.54
CA GLU A 49 5.18 11.69 -6.23
C GLU A 49 6.37 10.80 -6.62
N ASN A 50 6.19 9.47 -6.57
CA ASN A 50 7.14 8.49 -7.04
C ASN A 50 6.72 7.95 -8.42
N PHE A 51 7.68 7.83 -9.35
CA PHE A 51 7.47 7.25 -10.67
C PHE A 51 6.79 5.86 -10.65
N GLN A 52 7.16 4.99 -9.71
CA GLN A 52 6.55 3.66 -9.58
C GLN A 52 5.08 3.75 -9.16
N THR A 53 4.76 4.65 -8.23
CA THR A 53 3.38 4.91 -7.81
C THR A 53 2.56 5.50 -8.95
N GLN A 54 3.09 6.48 -9.69
CA GLN A 54 2.42 7.05 -10.86
C GLN A 54 2.12 5.97 -11.92
N LYS A 55 3.08 5.09 -12.20
CA LYS A 55 2.89 3.95 -13.12
C LYS A 55 1.88 2.93 -12.59
N ALA A 56 1.79 2.74 -11.27
CA ALA A 56 0.77 1.89 -10.66
C ALA A 56 -0.63 2.51 -10.75
N LEU A 57 -0.75 3.81 -10.49
CA LEU A 57 -1.99 4.57 -10.63
C LEU A 57 -2.50 4.59 -12.07
N SER A 58 -1.60 4.67 -13.07
CA SER A 58 -2.01 4.60 -14.48
C SER A 58 -2.53 3.23 -14.92
N ARG A 59 -2.28 2.18 -14.13
CA ARG A 59 -2.76 0.81 -14.38
C ARG A 59 -4.04 0.47 -13.60
N LEU A 60 -4.51 1.34 -12.72
CA LEU A 60 -5.73 1.09 -11.97
C LEU A 60 -6.94 1.02 -12.91
N GLU A 61 -7.83 0.08 -12.62
CA GLU A 61 -9.12 0.01 -13.28
C GLU A 61 -9.91 1.32 -13.05
N PRO A 62 -10.64 1.83 -14.05
CA PRO A 62 -11.34 3.11 -13.93
C PRO A 62 -12.24 3.24 -12.69
N PRO A 63 -13.03 2.23 -12.29
CA PRO A 63 -13.86 2.33 -11.09
C PRO A 63 -13.07 2.60 -9.80
N GLU A 64 -11.98 1.86 -9.55
CA GLU A 64 -11.16 2.06 -8.34
C GLU A 64 -10.43 3.41 -8.37
N SER A 65 -10.06 3.88 -9.57
CA SER A 65 -9.49 5.23 -9.74
C SER A 65 -10.48 6.34 -9.34
N TYR A 66 -11.75 6.24 -9.77
CA TYR A 66 -12.79 7.19 -9.36
C TYR A 66 -13.09 7.12 -7.86
N ASP A 67 -13.19 5.92 -7.30
CA ASP A 67 -13.43 5.71 -5.87
C ASP A 67 -12.29 6.27 -5.02
N ARG A 68 -11.03 6.09 -5.45
CA ARG A 68 -9.85 6.70 -4.83
C ARG A 68 -9.98 8.23 -4.80
N VAL A 69 -10.28 8.87 -5.93
CA VAL A 69 -10.44 10.33 -6.01
C VAL A 69 -11.58 10.81 -5.10
N PHE A 70 -12.68 10.07 -5.02
CA PHE A 70 -13.77 10.39 -4.11
C PHE A 70 -13.33 10.34 -2.63
N ARG A 71 -12.61 9.28 -2.22
CA ARG A 71 -12.05 9.16 -0.86
C ARG A 71 -11.16 10.34 -0.51
N PHE A 72 -10.27 10.76 -1.42
CA PHE A 72 -9.42 11.95 -1.20
C PHE A 72 -10.20 13.24 -1.03
N ARG A 73 -11.15 13.52 -1.94
CA ARG A 73 -11.98 14.74 -1.84
C ARG A 73 -12.71 14.81 -0.51
N ARG A 74 -13.25 13.67 -0.06
CA ARG A 74 -13.92 13.55 1.24
C ARG A 74 -12.96 13.77 2.40
N ALA A 75 -11.79 13.13 2.38
CA ALA A 75 -10.78 13.28 3.43
C ALA A 75 -10.27 14.73 3.54
N VAL A 76 -10.01 15.39 2.42
CA VAL A 76 -9.61 16.81 2.36
C VAL A 76 -10.70 17.69 2.97
N GLN A 77 -11.98 17.46 2.63
CA GLN A 77 -13.09 18.21 3.22
C GLN A 77 -13.17 18.03 4.74
N CYS A 78 -13.00 16.80 5.24
CA CYS A 78 -12.93 16.52 6.67
C CYS A 78 -11.75 17.23 7.35
N SER A 79 -10.58 17.26 6.70
CA SER A 79 -9.40 17.96 7.19
C SER A 79 -9.64 19.47 7.29
N ILE A 80 -10.23 20.08 6.26
CA ILE A 80 -10.58 21.51 6.25
C ILE A 80 -11.56 21.83 7.39
N ALA A 81 -12.58 20.99 7.56
CA ALA A 81 -13.57 21.13 8.62
C ALA A 81 -13.04 20.80 10.03
N ASN A 82 -11.82 20.24 10.13
CA ASN A 82 -11.25 19.67 11.36
C ASN A 82 -12.23 18.70 12.06
N LYS A 83 -12.97 17.92 11.28
CA LYS A 83 -14.01 17.00 11.76
C LYS A 83 -13.91 15.67 11.01
N PRO A 84 -13.79 14.52 11.72
CA PRO A 84 -13.84 13.22 11.08
C PRO A 84 -15.25 12.94 10.54
N LEU A 85 -15.37 11.89 9.74
CA LEU A 85 -16.67 11.41 9.28
C LEU A 85 -17.50 10.88 10.46
N PRO A 86 -18.84 10.80 10.31
CA PRO A 86 -19.68 9.98 11.19
C PRO A 86 -19.15 8.54 11.27
N LYS A 87 -19.30 7.89 12.43
CA LYS A 87 -18.72 6.55 12.69
C LYS A 87 -19.21 5.48 11.72
N GLU A 88 -20.43 5.65 11.21
CA GLU A 88 -21.11 4.77 10.28
C GLU A 88 -20.45 4.78 8.88
N GLU A 89 -19.74 5.87 8.55
CA GLU A 89 -19.03 6.05 7.28
C GLU A 89 -17.55 5.72 7.35
N TRP A 90 -17.05 5.32 8.53
CA TRP A 90 -15.66 4.92 8.68
C TRP A 90 -15.39 3.64 7.89
N ILE A 91 -14.24 3.59 7.22
CA ILE A 91 -13.82 2.39 6.49
C ILE A 91 -13.68 1.23 7.48
N LYS A 92 -14.37 0.13 7.20
CA LYS A 92 -14.27 -1.08 8.03
C LYS A 92 -12.93 -1.77 7.78
N PRO A 93 -12.38 -2.50 8.76
CA PRO A 93 -11.15 -3.28 8.55
C PRO A 93 -11.21 -4.26 7.38
N SER A 94 -12.41 -4.74 7.01
CA SER A 94 -12.63 -5.63 5.86
C SER A 94 -12.61 -4.90 4.50
N GLU A 95 -12.92 -3.61 4.48
CA GLU A 95 -12.95 -2.77 3.27
C GLU A 95 -11.59 -2.10 3.01
N ASP A 96 -10.71 -2.09 4.01
CA ASP A 96 -9.35 -1.58 3.94
C ASP A 96 -8.40 -2.56 3.24
N VAL A 97 -8.64 -2.73 1.93
CA VAL A 97 -7.92 -3.65 1.06
C VAL A 97 -6.75 -2.94 0.36
N ARG A 98 -5.65 -3.68 0.19
CA ARG A 98 -4.45 -3.23 -0.53
C ARG A 98 -4.65 -3.30 -2.04
N TYR A 99 -5.27 -2.28 -2.62
CA TYR A 99 -5.63 -2.24 -4.04
C TYR A 99 -4.49 -1.77 -4.96
N LEU A 100 -3.54 -0.99 -4.44
CA LEU A 100 -2.40 -0.44 -5.20
C LEU A 100 -1.11 -1.22 -4.98
N THR A 101 -0.94 -1.78 -3.77
CA THR A 101 0.25 -2.58 -3.39
C THR A 101 0.57 -3.70 -4.40
N PRO A 102 -0.40 -4.51 -4.90
CA PRO A 102 -0.10 -5.57 -5.86
C PRO A 102 0.47 -5.06 -7.19
N LEU A 103 -0.01 -3.91 -7.67
CA LEU A 103 0.50 -3.27 -8.88
C LEU A 103 1.92 -2.73 -8.68
N LEU A 104 2.18 -2.15 -7.50
CA LEU A 104 3.52 -1.70 -7.10
C LEU A 104 4.51 -2.87 -7.04
N GLU A 105 4.11 -4.02 -6.49
CA GLU A 105 4.94 -5.22 -6.45
C GLU A 105 5.23 -5.78 -7.85
N GLU A 106 4.27 -5.73 -8.77
CA GLU A 106 4.49 -6.10 -10.17
C GLU A 106 5.48 -5.16 -10.86
N ILE A 107 5.30 -3.85 -10.70
CA ILE A 107 6.20 -2.84 -11.29
C ILE A 107 7.61 -2.97 -10.74
N GLN A 108 7.76 -3.12 -9.41
CA GLN A 108 9.06 -3.31 -8.79
C GLN A 108 9.74 -4.59 -9.28
N ARG A 109 9.00 -5.70 -9.44
CA ARG A 109 9.56 -6.94 -10.02
C ARG A 109 10.07 -6.75 -11.45
N ALA A 110 9.32 -6.01 -12.28
CA ALA A 110 9.74 -5.72 -13.65
C ALA A 110 10.98 -4.80 -13.70
N ASP A 111 11.04 -3.79 -12.82
CA ASP A 111 12.18 -2.89 -12.72
C ASP A 111 13.43 -3.63 -12.20
N ASP A 112 13.28 -4.52 -11.22
CA ASP A 112 14.34 -5.38 -10.70
C ASP A 112 14.87 -6.33 -11.76
N GLU A 113 13.98 -6.96 -12.54
CA GLU A 113 14.36 -7.82 -13.65
C GLU A 113 15.17 -7.03 -14.69
N ARG A 114 14.68 -5.86 -15.11
CA ARG A 114 15.40 -4.99 -16.04
C ARG A 114 16.79 -4.63 -15.53
N HIS A 115 16.90 -4.22 -14.26
CA HIS A 115 18.19 -3.89 -13.65
C HIS A 115 19.15 -5.09 -13.63
N ALA A 116 18.64 -6.29 -13.33
CA ALA A 116 19.43 -7.52 -13.33
C ALA A 116 19.98 -7.85 -14.73
N TRP A 117 19.18 -7.65 -15.79
CA TRP A 117 19.60 -7.83 -17.18
C TRP A 117 20.60 -6.75 -17.62
N ASP A 118 20.35 -5.48 -17.28
CA ASP A 118 21.22 -4.36 -17.63
C ASP A 118 22.61 -4.48 -16.96
N THR A 119 22.71 -5.17 -15.83
CA THR A 119 23.95 -5.38 -15.06
C THR A 119 24.55 -6.78 -15.24
N ALA A 120 23.97 -7.63 -16.09
CA ALA A 120 24.43 -9.00 -16.27
C ALA A 120 25.85 -9.04 -16.86
N SER A 121 26.77 -9.75 -16.20
CA SER A 121 28.14 -9.97 -16.70
C SER A 121 28.29 -11.41 -17.21
N VAL A 122 28.93 -11.56 -18.37
CA VAL A 122 29.20 -12.88 -18.97
C VAL A 122 30.57 -13.36 -18.48
N LYS A 123 30.59 -14.45 -17.70
CA LYS A 123 31.83 -15.19 -17.46
C LYS A 123 32.18 -15.99 -18.72
N LYS A 124 33.35 -15.71 -19.30
CA LYS A 124 33.92 -16.53 -20.36
C LYS A 124 34.72 -17.64 -19.69
N ASP A 125 34.29 -18.88 -19.84
CA ASP A 125 35.12 -20.03 -19.48
C ASP A 125 36.20 -20.20 -20.56
N HIS A 126 37.45 -20.34 -20.12
CA HIS A 126 38.61 -20.64 -20.97
C HIS A 126 38.75 -22.15 -21.14
#